data_AF-A0AAQ1PBD8-F1
#
_entry.id   AF-A0AAQ1PBD8-F1
#
_cell.length_a   1.000
_cell.length_b   1.000
_cell.length_c   1.000
_cell.angle_alpha   90.00
_cell.angle_beta   90.00
_cell.angle_gamma   90.00
#
_symmetry.space_group_name_H-M   'P 1'
#
loop_
_entity.id
_entity.type
_entity.pdbx_description
1 polymer ?
#
loop_
_entity_poly.entity_id
_entity_poly.type
_entity_poly.pdbx_seq_one_letter_code
_entity_poly.pdbx_strand_id
1 'polypeptide(L)'
;MLNWKPEHLLAFANERCPQRLFDIAVHLAQDMGMEYLGLNIRIQIATQTPRLFLYSNYPHKWIERYQREEFYKQDPAANVSHSSTMPVLWTDDLYREAPQFREAACRNGLRHGWTQSLHDHQHNESQISVARPAGAIDKLELYSKAGNVHWLCQTLHAVLGEHHLKALCPPQPKISERELEVLKWSAAGKTANDVACILSLSQSTVNFHIRSVITKTNAANKAGAIAIAAMRGWI
;
A
#
# COMPACT_ATOMS: atom_id res chain seq x y z
N MET A 1 -22.14 -6.93 -17.49
CA MET A 1 -23.00 -7.24 -16.33
C MET A 1 -22.10 -7.65 -15.18
N LEU A 2 -22.47 -7.33 -13.93
CA LEU A 2 -21.70 -7.77 -12.77
C LEU A 2 -21.62 -9.29 -12.76
N ASN A 3 -20.42 -9.85 -12.94
CA ASN A 3 -20.15 -11.29 -12.89
C ASN A 3 -20.02 -11.81 -11.45
N TRP A 4 -20.53 -11.06 -10.46
CA TRP A 4 -20.41 -11.39 -9.06
C TRP A 4 -21.75 -11.75 -8.47
N LYS A 5 -21.73 -12.80 -7.65
CA LYS A 5 -22.90 -13.17 -6.86
C LYS A 5 -23.20 -12.06 -5.84
N PRO A 6 -24.45 -11.57 -5.74
CA PRO A 6 -24.80 -10.52 -4.81
C PRO A 6 -24.45 -10.84 -3.36
N GLU A 7 -24.54 -12.11 -2.94
CA GLU A 7 -24.18 -12.51 -1.57
C GLU A 7 -22.70 -12.26 -1.25
N HIS A 8 -21.78 -12.60 -2.16
CA HIS A 8 -20.35 -12.40 -1.96
C HIS A 8 -19.99 -10.92 -1.94
N LEU A 9 -20.65 -10.13 -2.79
CA LEU A 9 -20.44 -8.68 -2.87
C LEU A 9 -20.85 -7.97 -1.58
N LEU A 10 -22.02 -8.31 -1.05
CA LEU A 10 -22.53 -7.75 0.20
C LEU A 10 -21.70 -8.18 1.41
N ALA A 11 -21.25 -9.43 1.44
CA ALA A 11 -20.35 -9.91 2.49
C ALA A 11 -19.01 -9.16 2.47
N PHE A 12 -18.41 -8.99 1.29
CA PHE A 12 -17.14 -8.27 1.13
C PHE A 12 -17.22 -6.81 1.57
N ALA A 13 -18.31 -6.10 1.24
CA ALA A 13 -18.48 -4.70 1.63
C ALA A 13 -18.57 -4.48 3.15
N ASN A 14 -19.04 -5.48 3.90
CA ASN A 14 -19.30 -5.38 5.34
C ASN A 14 -18.24 -6.06 6.22
N GLU A 15 -17.43 -6.96 5.68
CA GLU A 15 -16.39 -7.67 6.44
C GLU A 15 -15.24 -6.74 6.83
N ARG A 16 -14.72 -6.92 8.05
CA ARG A 16 -13.62 -6.13 8.62
C ARG A 16 -12.49 -6.99 9.20
N CYS A 17 -12.71 -8.28 9.36
CA CYS A 17 -11.66 -9.23 9.71
C CYS A 17 -10.69 -9.39 8.53
N PRO A 18 -9.39 -9.12 8.69
CA PRO A 18 -8.42 -9.12 7.58
C PRO A 18 -8.40 -10.41 6.76
N GLN A 19 -8.32 -11.56 7.42
CA GLN A 19 -8.23 -12.85 6.73
C GLN A 19 -9.53 -13.17 6.00
N ARG A 20 -10.69 -13.02 6.67
CA ARG A 20 -11.99 -13.30 6.05
C ARG A 20 -12.28 -12.38 4.88
N LEU A 21 -11.92 -11.10 4.98
CA LEU A 21 -12.07 -10.14 3.89
C LEU A 21 -11.27 -10.59 2.65
N PHE A 22 -10.03 -11.05 2.86
CA PHE A 22 -9.20 -11.58 1.78
C PHE A 22 -9.80 -12.87 1.19
N ASP A 23 -10.28 -13.79 2.03
CA ASP A 23 -10.89 -15.05 1.57
C ASP A 23 -12.15 -14.78 0.71
N ILE A 24 -12.97 -13.79 1.08
CA ILE A 24 -14.11 -13.39 0.24
C ILE A 24 -13.64 -12.76 -1.09
N ALA A 25 -12.56 -11.96 -1.07
CA ALA A 25 -11.98 -11.41 -2.30
C ALA A 25 -11.49 -12.50 -3.26
N VAL A 26 -10.93 -13.60 -2.73
CA VAL A 26 -10.55 -14.78 -3.52
C VAL A 26 -11.77 -15.36 -4.23
N HIS A 27 -12.89 -15.53 -3.54
CA HIS A 27 -14.13 -16.02 -4.17
C HIS A 27 -14.66 -15.07 -5.24
N LEU A 28 -14.59 -13.76 -5.03
CA LEU A 28 -14.95 -12.77 -6.06
C LEU A 28 -14.01 -12.81 -7.28
N ALA A 29 -12.71 -13.07 -7.09
CA ALA A 29 -11.78 -13.30 -8.19
C ALA A 29 -12.13 -14.58 -8.97
N GLN A 30 -12.50 -15.65 -8.27
CA GLN A 30 -12.93 -16.93 -8.85
C GLN A 30 -14.24 -16.81 -9.63
N ASP A 31 -15.21 -16.03 -9.15
CA ASP A 31 -16.45 -15.72 -9.88
C ASP A 31 -16.14 -15.00 -11.22
N MET A 32 -15.00 -14.31 -11.33
CA MET A 32 -14.51 -13.71 -12.58
C MET A 32 -13.66 -14.67 -13.44
N GLY A 33 -13.54 -15.95 -13.05
CA GLY A 33 -12.71 -16.94 -13.75
C GLY A 33 -11.20 -16.77 -13.51
N MET A 34 -10.81 -16.16 -12.39
CA MET A 34 -9.42 -16.06 -11.94
C MET A 34 -9.22 -17.01 -10.75
N GLU A 35 -8.36 -18.01 -10.91
CA GLU A 35 -8.14 -19.04 -9.88
C GLU A 35 -7.37 -18.50 -8.67
N TYR A 36 -6.43 -17.59 -8.95
CA TYR A 36 -5.49 -17.07 -7.99
C TYR A 36 -5.65 -15.57 -7.79
N LEU A 37 -5.49 -15.14 -6.54
CA LEU A 37 -5.44 -13.76 -6.08
C LEU A 37 -4.24 -13.60 -5.16
N GLY A 38 -3.43 -12.58 -5.43
CA GLY A 38 -2.35 -12.10 -4.57
C GLY A 38 -2.54 -10.62 -4.28
N LEU A 39 -2.18 -10.20 -3.08
CA LEU A 39 -2.22 -8.82 -2.63
C LEU A 39 -0.95 -8.50 -1.83
N ASN A 40 -0.23 -7.50 -2.29
CA ASN A 40 0.89 -6.90 -1.59
C ASN A 40 0.44 -5.56 -1.02
N ILE A 41 0.66 -5.30 0.26
CA ILE A 41 0.38 -4.00 0.89
C ILE A 41 1.68 -3.46 1.48
N ARG A 42 2.09 -2.29 1.01
CA ARG A 42 3.26 -1.56 1.49
C ARG A 42 2.80 -0.35 2.29
N ILE A 43 3.00 -0.41 3.61
CA ILE A 43 2.69 0.67 4.53
C ILE A 43 3.93 1.52 4.76
N GLN A 44 3.83 2.81 4.48
CA GLN A 44 4.86 3.80 4.76
C GLN A 44 4.81 4.16 6.24
N ILE A 45 5.93 3.97 6.93
CA ILE A 45 6.10 4.42 8.30
C ILE A 45 7.14 5.52 8.26
N ALA A 46 6.78 6.70 8.76
CA ALA A 46 7.66 7.86 8.71
C ALA A 46 9.03 7.55 9.33
N THR A 47 10.11 7.86 8.60
CA THR A 47 11.52 7.62 8.98
C THR A 47 11.94 6.15 9.15
N GLN A 48 11.13 5.19 8.72
CA GLN A 48 11.46 3.75 8.78
C GLN A 48 11.36 3.09 7.41
N THR A 49 11.93 1.88 7.29
CA THR A 49 11.71 1.02 6.12
C THR A 49 10.23 0.66 6.02
N PRO A 50 9.60 0.79 4.84
CA PRO A 50 8.20 0.43 4.67
C PRO A 50 7.94 -1.03 5.06
N ARG A 51 6.76 -1.30 5.61
CA ARG A 51 6.35 -2.66 5.99
C ARG A 51 5.53 -3.27 4.86
N LEU A 52 5.94 -4.45 4.43
CA LEU A 52 5.27 -5.22 3.39
C LEU A 52 4.44 -6.34 4.03
N PHE A 53 3.16 -6.41 3.65
CA PHE A 53 2.24 -7.48 4.01
C PHE A 53 1.80 -8.20 2.74
N LEU A 54 1.77 -9.54 2.79
CA LEU A 54 1.45 -10.39 1.64
C LEU A 54 0.25 -11.27 1.98
N TYR A 55 -0.76 -11.24 1.12
CA TYR A 55 -1.90 -12.14 1.16
C TYR A 55 -2.00 -12.86 -0.18
N SER A 56 -2.17 -14.18 -0.18
CA SER A 56 -2.38 -14.92 -1.44
C SER A 56 -3.06 -16.26 -1.19
N ASN A 57 -3.79 -16.75 -2.18
CA ASN A 57 -4.23 -18.15 -2.26
C ASN A 57 -3.32 -18.99 -3.20
N TYR A 58 -2.10 -18.51 -3.47
CA TYR A 58 -1.15 -19.21 -4.33
C TYR A 58 -0.76 -20.58 -3.75
N PRO A 59 -0.29 -21.53 -4.57
CA PRO A 59 0.17 -22.81 -4.05
C PRO A 59 1.24 -22.63 -2.96
N HIS A 60 1.13 -23.38 -1.87
CA HIS A 60 2.01 -23.22 -0.70
C HIS A 60 3.50 -23.27 -1.07
N LYS A 61 3.90 -24.21 -1.94
CA LYS A 61 5.27 -24.34 -2.44
C LYS A 61 5.78 -23.07 -3.14
N TRP A 62 4.89 -22.35 -3.83
CA TRP A 62 5.22 -21.08 -4.44
C TRP A 62 5.40 -19.99 -3.38
N ILE A 63 4.50 -19.89 -2.41
CA ILE A 63 4.57 -18.89 -1.32
C ILE A 63 5.90 -19.02 -0.56
N GLU A 64 6.24 -20.24 -0.13
CA GLU A 64 7.50 -20.52 0.59
C GLU A 64 8.72 -20.10 -0.22
N ARG A 65 8.73 -20.45 -1.52
CA ARG A 65 9.81 -20.09 -2.41
C ARG A 65 9.90 -18.59 -2.63
N TYR A 66 8.77 -17.93 -2.84
CA TYR A 66 8.67 -16.50 -3.10
C TYR A 66 9.23 -15.68 -1.93
N GLN A 67 8.93 -16.12 -0.69
CA GLN A 67 9.48 -15.50 0.52
C GLN A 67 10.98 -15.77 0.67
N ARG A 68 11.41 -17.04 0.53
CA ARG A 68 12.81 -17.43 0.70
C ARG A 68 13.77 -16.75 -0.29
N GLU A 69 13.34 -16.61 -1.55
CA GLU A 69 14.14 -16.03 -2.64
C GLU A 69 13.87 -14.52 -2.84
N GLU A 70 13.10 -13.89 -1.93
CA GLU A 70 12.71 -12.47 -1.98
C GLU A 70 12.18 -12.03 -3.36
N PHE A 71 11.36 -12.88 -3.96
CA PHE A 71 10.88 -12.71 -5.33
C PHE A 71 10.05 -11.46 -5.57
N TYR A 72 9.52 -10.82 -4.53
CA TYR A 72 8.91 -9.50 -4.62
C TYR A 72 9.84 -8.42 -5.18
N LYS A 73 11.17 -8.58 -5.06
CA LYS A 73 12.16 -7.68 -5.67
C LYS A 73 12.41 -8.00 -7.15
N GLN A 74 12.16 -9.23 -7.54
CA GLN A 74 12.51 -9.78 -8.86
C GLN A 74 11.33 -9.79 -9.82
N ASP A 75 10.09 -9.70 -9.32
CA ASP A 75 8.85 -9.75 -10.10
C ASP A 75 8.70 -8.51 -11.00
N PRO A 76 8.88 -8.62 -12.33
CA PRO A 76 8.73 -7.50 -13.25
C PRO A 76 7.32 -6.91 -13.24
N ALA A 77 6.27 -7.69 -13.00
CA ALA A 77 4.91 -7.17 -12.97
C ALA A 77 4.72 -6.24 -11.77
N ALA A 78 5.18 -6.67 -10.59
CA ALA A 78 5.16 -5.86 -9.37
C ALA A 78 6.02 -4.59 -9.50
N ASN A 79 7.20 -4.71 -10.14
CA ASN A 79 8.10 -3.57 -10.35
C ASN A 79 7.50 -2.52 -11.30
N VAL A 80 6.92 -2.94 -12.43
CA VAL A 80 6.27 -2.01 -13.37
C VAL A 80 5.02 -1.39 -12.74
N SER A 81 4.21 -2.20 -12.04
CA SER A 81 3.02 -1.70 -11.36
C SER A 81 3.37 -0.75 -10.21
N HIS A 82 4.56 -0.82 -9.63
CA HIS A 82 4.98 0.10 -8.57
C HIS A 82 4.95 1.57 -9.02
N SER A 83 5.36 1.81 -10.26
CA SER A 83 5.40 3.15 -10.86
C SER A 83 4.16 3.52 -11.68
N SER A 84 3.11 2.68 -11.65
CA SER A 84 1.96 2.82 -12.56
C SER A 84 0.63 2.50 -11.89
N THR A 85 -0.41 3.23 -12.24
CA THR A 85 -1.80 2.90 -11.85
C THR A 85 -2.53 2.09 -12.93
N MET A 86 -1.88 1.83 -14.07
CA MET A 86 -2.44 1.02 -15.16
C MET A 86 -2.24 -0.47 -14.90
N PRO A 87 -3.18 -1.34 -15.32
CA PRO A 87 -3.02 -2.78 -15.24
C PRO A 87 -1.84 -3.27 -16.08
N VAL A 88 -0.98 -4.09 -15.48
CA VAL A 88 0.19 -4.70 -16.10
C VAL A 88 -0.14 -6.15 -16.46
N LEU A 89 -0.39 -6.41 -17.74
CA LEU A 89 -0.65 -7.76 -18.25
C LEU A 89 0.63 -8.61 -18.25
N TRP A 90 0.54 -9.86 -17.80
CA TRP A 90 1.68 -10.78 -17.77
C TRP A 90 1.94 -11.37 -19.16
N THR A 91 2.90 -10.79 -19.89
CA THR A 91 3.34 -11.25 -21.22
C THR A 91 4.77 -11.79 -21.17
N ASP A 92 5.16 -12.63 -22.11
CA ASP A 92 6.54 -13.15 -22.13
C ASP A 92 7.58 -12.03 -22.34
N ASP A 93 7.21 -10.97 -23.06
CA ASP A 93 8.04 -9.76 -23.21
C ASP A 93 8.27 -9.03 -21.87
N LEU A 94 7.26 -8.95 -21.00
CA LEU A 94 7.40 -8.35 -19.66
C LEU A 94 8.46 -9.07 -18.83
N TYR A 95 8.54 -10.39 -18.98
CA TYR A 95 9.46 -11.24 -18.22
C TYR A 95 10.74 -11.62 -18.98
N ARG A 96 11.05 -10.96 -20.10
CA ARG A 96 12.22 -11.26 -20.94
C ARG A 96 13.52 -11.29 -20.15
N GLU A 97 13.70 -10.34 -19.23
CA GLU A 97 14.88 -10.20 -18.38
C GLU A 97 14.81 -11.05 -17.09
N ALA A 98 13.69 -11.76 -16.86
CA ALA A 98 13.48 -12.62 -15.70
C ALA A 98 12.88 -13.99 -16.08
N PRO A 99 13.48 -14.74 -17.03
CA PRO A 99 12.91 -15.98 -17.56
C PRO A 99 12.79 -17.08 -16.50
N GLN A 100 13.76 -17.18 -15.59
CA GLN A 100 13.75 -18.17 -14.51
C GLN A 100 12.58 -17.95 -13.53
N PHE A 101 12.30 -16.69 -13.20
CA PHE A 101 11.13 -16.33 -12.39
C PHE A 101 9.84 -16.71 -13.11
N ARG A 102 9.73 -16.34 -14.40
CA ARG A 102 8.55 -16.63 -15.23
C ARG A 102 8.27 -18.11 -15.34
N GLU A 103 9.29 -18.93 -15.61
CA GLU A 103 9.14 -20.38 -15.65
C GLU A 103 8.67 -20.95 -14.32
N ALA A 104 9.26 -20.50 -13.21
CA ALA A 104 8.89 -20.98 -11.88
C ALA A 104 7.45 -20.61 -11.52
N ALA A 105 7.01 -19.38 -11.84
CA ALA A 105 5.62 -18.94 -11.66
C ALA A 105 4.66 -19.79 -12.52
N CYS A 106 4.98 -20.00 -13.80
CA CYS A 106 4.18 -20.82 -14.72
C CYS A 106 4.04 -22.27 -14.27
N ARG A 107 5.09 -22.88 -13.71
CA ARG A 107 5.05 -24.25 -13.16
C ARG A 107 4.11 -24.39 -11.96
N ASN A 108 3.78 -23.29 -11.30
CA ASN A 108 2.83 -23.23 -10.18
C ASN A 108 1.46 -22.66 -10.60
N GLY A 109 1.14 -22.64 -11.90
CA GLY A 109 -0.17 -22.19 -12.40
C GLY A 109 -0.34 -20.67 -12.48
N LEU A 110 0.67 -19.88 -12.13
CA LEU A 110 0.66 -18.41 -12.25
C LEU A 110 1.12 -17.99 -13.66
N ARG A 111 0.33 -18.36 -14.67
CA ARG A 111 0.71 -18.20 -16.09
C ARG A 111 0.05 -16.99 -16.73
N HIS A 112 -1.28 -16.93 -16.68
CA HIS A 112 -2.07 -15.88 -17.31
C HIS A 112 -2.69 -15.00 -16.24
N GLY A 113 -2.25 -13.75 -16.17
CA GLY A 113 -2.69 -12.84 -15.12
C GLY A 113 -2.32 -11.41 -15.42
N TRP A 114 -2.67 -10.52 -14.50
CA TRP A 114 -2.22 -9.14 -14.51
C TRP A 114 -2.09 -8.61 -13.08
N THR A 115 -1.34 -7.53 -12.95
CA THR A 115 -1.13 -6.82 -11.68
C THR A 115 -1.61 -5.37 -11.79
N GLN A 116 -2.25 -4.84 -10.77
CA GLN A 116 -2.69 -3.45 -10.67
C GLN A 116 -2.27 -2.86 -9.33
N SER A 117 -1.90 -1.59 -9.33
CA SER A 117 -1.55 -0.88 -8.10
C SER A 117 -2.55 0.21 -7.76
N LEU A 118 -2.69 0.47 -6.47
CA LEU A 118 -3.40 1.60 -5.90
C LEU A 118 -2.48 2.30 -4.90
N HIS A 119 -2.44 3.62 -4.97
CA HIS A 119 -1.68 4.48 -4.08
C HIS A 119 -2.64 5.41 -3.33
N ASP A 120 -2.39 5.63 -2.04
CA ASP A 120 -3.15 6.60 -1.25
C ASP A 120 -2.38 7.91 -1.01
N HIS A 121 -3.04 8.84 -0.33
CA HIS A 121 -2.48 10.14 0.05
C HIS A 121 -1.39 10.05 1.13
N GLN A 122 -1.21 8.90 1.78
CA GLN A 122 -0.15 8.63 2.76
C GLN A 122 1.04 7.92 2.11
N HIS A 123 1.04 7.81 0.78
CA HIS A 123 2.03 7.07 -0.02
C HIS A 123 2.09 5.57 0.29
N ASN A 124 1.06 5.03 0.94
CA ASN A 124 0.88 3.59 1.02
C ASN A 124 0.50 3.07 -0.36
N GLU A 125 0.87 1.82 -0.61
CA GLU A 125 0.62 1.16 -1.88
C GLU A 125 0.01 -0.21 -1.63
N SER A 126 -1.00 -0.56 -2.42
CA SER A 126 -1.44 -1.94 -2.58
C SER A 126 -1.29 -2.38 -4.02
N GLN A 127 -0.74 -3.57 -4.23
CA GLN A 127 -0.68 -4.23 -5.54
C GLN A 127 -1.53 -5.49 -5.50
N ILE A 128 -2.52 -5.57 -6.36
CA ILE A 128 -3.39 -6.74 -6.52
C ILE A 128 -2.99 -7.49 -7.79
N SER A 129 -2.89 -8.80 -7.71
CA SER A 129 -2.55 -9.68 -8.82
C SER A 129 -3.59 -10.78 -8.93
N VAL A 130 -4.18 -10.95 -10.11
CA VAL A 130 -5.09 -12.07 -10.40
C VAL A 130 -4.51 -12.94 -11.49
N ALA A 131 -4.64 -14.26 -11.35
CA ALA A 131 -4.07 -15.20 -12.30
C ALA A 131 -4.87 -16.50 -12.47
N ARG A 132 -4.64 -17.20 -13.57
CA ARG A 132 -5.14 -18.54 -13.87
C ARG A 132 -4.09 -19.36 -14.63
N PRO A 133 -4.13 -20.71 -14.53
CA PRO A 133 -3.14 -21.58 -15.17
C PRO A 133 -3.33 -21.69 -16.68
N ALA A 134 -4.57 -21.59 -17.18
CA ALA A 134 -4.93 -21.78 -18.58
C ALA A 134 -5.90 -20.70 -19.08
N GLY A 135 -5.94 -20.50 -20.39
CA GLY A 135 -6.73 -19.45 -21.04
C GLY A 135 -5.99 -18.12 -21.04
N ALA A 136 -5.41 -17.74 -22.18
CA ALA A 136 -4.79 -16.42 -22.33
C ALA A 136 -5.80 -15.31 -22.04
N ILE A 137 -5.32 -14.18 -21.50
CA ILE A 137 -6.14 -13.00 -21.21
C ILE A 137 -5.82 -12.00 -22.29
N ASP A 138 -6.81 -11.68 -23.12
CA ASP A 138 -6.67 -10.62 -24.10
C ASP A 138 -6.95 -9.23 -23.48
N LYS A 139 -6.73 -8.17 -24.26
CA LYS A 139 -6.93 -6.79 -23.78
C LYS A 139 -8.39 -6.48 -23.48
N LEU A 140 -9.34 -7.08 -24.20
CA LEU A 140 -10.77 -6.84 -24.01
C LEU A 140 -11.23 -7.46 -22.68
N GLU A 141 -10.83 -8.70 -22.42
CA GLU A 141 -11.06 -9.39 -21.14
C GLU A 141 -10.44 -8.60 -20.00
N LEU A 142 -9.17 -8.19 -20.14
CA LEU A 142 -8.49 -7.35 -19.15
C LEU A 142 -9.30 -6.10 -18.82
N TYR A 143 -9.66 -5.29 -19.82
CA TYR A 143 -10.39 -4.05 -19.57
C TYR A 143 -11.81 -4.27 -19.02
N SER A 144 -12.47 -5.36 -19.42
CA SER A 144 -13.79 -5.71 -18.89
C SER A 144 -13.78 -6.07 -17.40
N LYS A 145 -12.67 -6.62 -16.89
CA LYS A 145 -12.52 -7.07 -15.49
C LYS A 145 -11.68 -6.13 -14.63
N ALA A 146 -10.87 -5.27 -15.25
CA ALA A 146 -9.92 -4.40 -14.55
C ALA A 146 -10.61 -3.49 -13.53
N GLY A 147 -11.78 -2.95 -13.85
CA GLY A 147 -12.56 -2.13 -12.92
C GLY A 147 -13.01 -2.89 -11.67
N ASN A 148 -13.45 -4.14 -11.85
CA ASN A 148 -13.83 -5.02 -10.74
C ASN A 148 -12.63 -5.35 -9.84
N VAL A 149 -11.50 -5.74 -10.43
CA VAL A 149 -10.27 -6.03 -9.66
C VAL A 149 -9.74 -4.78 -8.97
N HIS A 150 -9.81 -3.61 -9.61
CA HIS A 150 -9.45 -2.35 -8.98
C HIS A 150 -10.33 -2.02 -7.77
N TRP A 151 -11.64 -2.26 -7.86
CA TRP A 151 -12.56 -2.09 -6.75
C TRP A 151 -12.25 -3.04 -5.58
N LEU A 152 -11.92 -4.31 -5.86
CA LEU A 152 -11.44 -5.24 -4.82
C LEU A 152 -10.19 -4.69 -4.14
N CYS A 153 -9.22 -4.21 -4.93
CA CYS A 153 -7.99 -3.61 -4.42
C CYS A 153 -8.26 -2.41 -3.53
N GLN A 154 -9.18 -1.53 -3.92
CA GLN A 154 -9.54 -0.34 -3.13
C GLN A 154 -10.13 -0.71 -1.78
N THR A 155 -11.09 -1.64 -1.73
CA THR A 155 -11.68 -2.07 -0.46
C THR A 155 -10.66 -2.79 0.43
N LEU A 156 -9.87 -3.70 -0.14
CA LEU A 156 -8.80 -4.38 0.58
C LEU A 156 -7.77 -3.37 1.12
N HIS A 157 -7.35 -2.41 0.30
CA HIS A 157 -6.41 -1.37 0.70
C HIS A 157 -6.94 -0.54 1.87
N ALA A 158 -8.20 -0.08 1.81
CA ALA A 158 -8.79 0.71 2.87
C ALA A 158 -8.84 -0.05 4.21
N VAL A 159 -9.38 -1.28 4.20
CA VAL A 159 -9.59 -2.05 5.44
C VAL A 159 -8.28 -2.62 5.99
N LEU A 160 -7.48 -3.28 5.13
CA LEU A 160 -6.24 -3.93 5.55
C LEU A 160 -5.13 -2.90 5.82
N GLY A 161 -5.09 -1.82 5.05
CA GLY A 161 -4.15 -0.72 5.28
C GLY A 161 -4.39 -0.06 6.64
N GLU A 162 -5.63 0.27 6.98
CA GLU A 162 -5.98 0.80 8.30
C GLU A 162 -5.65 -0.19 9.43
N HIS A 163 -5.99 -1.47 9.26
CA HIS A 163 -5.68 -2.52 10.23
C HIS A 163 -4.18 -2.60 10.53
N HIS A 164 -3.34 -2.67 9.49
CA HIS A 164 -1.89 -2.76 9.65
C HIS A 164 -1.29 -1.47 10.17
N LEU A 165 -1.76 -0.32 9.71
CA LEU A 165 -1.28 0.98 10.19
C LEU A 165 -1.55 1.13 11.70
N LYS A 166 -2.73 0.74 12.19
CA LYS A 166 -3.05 0.72 13.63
C LYS A 166 -2.17 -0.23 14.43
N ALA A 167 -1.83 -1.39 13.87
CA ALA A 167 -0.94 -2.35 14.53
C ALA A 167 0.52 -1.85 14.60
N LEU A 168 0.95 -1.11 13.58
CA LEU A 168 2.32 -0.58 13.46
C LEU A 168 2.54 0.75 14.20
N CYS A 169 1.52 1.61 14.23
CA CYS A 169 1.58 2.92 14.85
C CYS A 169 0.73 2.94 16.13
N PRO A 170 1.33 3.03 17.33
CA PRO A 170 0.58 3.28 18.55
C PRO A 170 -0.20 4.62 18.46
N PRO A 171 -1.25 4.82 19.28
CA PRO A 171 -2.11 5.99 19.21
C PRO A 171 -1.30 7.29 19.17
N GLN A 172 -1.60 8.10 18.16
CA GLN A 172 -0.81 9.29 17.87
C GLN A 172 -0.93 10.31 19.00
N PRO A 173 0.19 10.87 19.48
CA PRO A 173 0.12 11.95 20.46
C PRO A 173 -0.55 13.17 19.83
N LYS A 174 -1.48 13.77 20.56
CA LYS A 174 -2.15 15.01 20.13
C LYS A 174 -1.12 16.14 20.07
N ILE A 175 -0.88 16.63 18.86
CA ILE A 175 -0.16 17.88 18.60
C ILE A 175 -1.14 19.03 18.83
N SER A 176 -0.75 20.03 19.60
CA SER A 176 -1.60 21.21 19.81
C SER A 176 -1.57 22.14 18.58
N GLU A 177 -2.61 22.96 18.41
CA GLU A 177 -2.64 23.95 17.34
C GLU A 177 -1.40 24.87 17.38
N ARG A 178 -0.96 25.24 18.57
CA ARG A 178 0.23 26.09 18.75
C ARG A 178 1.53 25.41 18.36
N GLU A 179 1.67 24.12 18.68
CA GLU A 179 2.78 23.30 18.21
C GLU A 179 2.79 23.21 16.69
N LEU A 180 1.60 23.08 16.07
CA LEU A 180 1.45 23.00 14.62
C LEU A 180 1.82 24.33 13.93
N GLU A 181 1.36 25.46 14.46
CA GLU A 181 1.73 26.80 13.94
C GLU A 181 3.24 27.03 13.95
N VAL A 182 3.89 26.72 15.09
CA VAL A 182 5.35 26.82 15.23
C VAL A 182 6.06 25.91 14.22
N LEU A 183 5.54 24.70 14.02
CA LEU A 183 6.10 23.73 13.08
C LEU A 183 5.92 24.17 11.62
N LYS A 184 4.76 24.73 11.24
CA LYS A 184 4.47 25.25 9.89
C LYS A 184 5.46 26.33 9.47
N TRP A 185 5.67 27.34 10.33
CA TRP A 185 6.65 28.38 10.03
C TRP A 185 8.09 27.85 10.01
N SER A 186 8.40 26.90 10.88
CA SER A 186 9.70 26.22 10.86
C SER A 186 9.92 25.41 9.58
N ALA A 187 8.89 24.75 9.04
CA ALA A 187 8.91 24.03 7.77
C ALA A 187 9.07 24.97 6.57
N ALA A 188 8.52 26.18 6.65
CA ALA A 188 8.75 27.26 5.70
C ALA A 188 10.17 27.90 5.80
N GLY A 189 11.07 27.32 6.60
CA GLY A 189 12.47 27.75 6.71
C GLY A 189 12.73 28.91 7.67
N LYS A 190 11.74 29.34 8.47
CA LYS A 190 11.91 30.44 9.42
C LYS A 190 12.81 30.04 10.61
N THR A 191 13.62 30.99 11.08
CA THR A 191 14.42 30.80 12.30
C THR A 191 13.54 30.90 13.53
N ALA A 192 14.01 30.38 14.68
CA ALA A 192 13.24 30.47 15.93
C ALA A 192 12.94 31.92 16.33
N ASN A 193 13.81 32.87 15.95
CA ASN A 193 13.59 34.30 16.19
C ASN A 193 12.49 34.87 15.28
N ASP A 194 12.49 34.51 13.99
CA ASP A 194 11.43 34.93 13.06
C ASP A 194 10.07 34.37 13.48
N VAL A 195 10.01 33.09 13.85
CA VAL A 195 8.76 32.45 14.34
C VAL A 195 8.27 33.13 15.62
N ALA A 196 9.19 33.48 16.53
CA ALA A 196 8.87 34.19 17.75
C ALA A 196 8.25 35.57 17.45
N CYS A 197 8.81 36.30 16.49
CA CYS A 197 8.26 37.57 16.03
C CYS A 197 6.89 37.41 15.37
N ILE A 198 6.73 36.44 14.46
CA ILE A 198 5.48 36.19 13.72
C ILE A 198 4.33 35.79 14.65
N LEU A 199 4.60 34.94 15.64
CA LEU A 199 3.58 34.40 16.53
C LEU A 199 3.44 35.17 17.85
N SER A 200 4.16 36.29 18.02
CA SER A 200 4.23 37.05 19.29
C SER A 200 4.57 36.17 20.50
N LEU A 201 5.64 35.37 20.37
CA LEU A 201 6.19 34.48 21.40
C LEU A 201 7.62 34.87 21.74
N SER A 202 8.17 34.31 22.82
CA SER A 202 9.62 34.30 23.02
C SER A 202 10.29 33.19 22.20
N GLN A 203 11.55 33.37 21.84
CA GLN A 203 12.36 32.33 21.19
C GLN A 203 12.46 31.06 22.06
N SER A 204 12.46 31.19 23.38
CA SER A 204 12.44 30.05 24.31
C SER A 204 11.13 29.24 24.21
N THR A 205 9.98 29.90 24.07
CA THR A 205 8.68 29.23 23.89
C THR A 205 8.58 28.53 22.54
N VAL A 206 9.11 29.12 21.47
CA VAL A 206 9.24 28.46 20.16
C VAL A 206 10.07 27.17 20.27
N ASN A 207 11.24 27.26 20.91
CA ASN A 207 12.10 26.10 21.12
C ASN A 207 11.45 25.02 22.00
N PHE A 208 10.65 25.41 22.99
CA PHE A 208 9.87 24.49 23.81
C PHE A 208 8.85 23.72 22.97
N HIS A 209 8.06 24.39 22.13
CA HIS A 209 7.11 23.73 21.23
C HIS A 209 7.81 22.78 20.25
N ILE A 210 8.93 23.18 19.65
CA ILE A 210 9.70 22.29 18.77
C ILE A 210 10.19 21.04 19.50
N ARG A 211 10.73 21.17 20.73
CA ARG A 211 11.14 20.01 21.53
C ARG A 211 9.97 19.08 21.86
N SER A 212 8.82 19.65 22.22
CA SER A 212 7.59 18.89 22.45
C SER A 212 7.18 18.09 21.21
N VAL A 213 7.18 18.71 20.03
CA VAL A 213 6.86 18.02 18.76
C VAL A 213 7.88 16.92 18.46
N ILE A 214 9.19 17.17 18.65
CA ILE A 214 10.24 16.17 18.45
C ILE A 214 9.98 14.94 19.34
N THR A 215 9.69 15.14 20.63
CA THR A 215 9.36 14.04 21.56
C THR A 215 8.10 13.30 21.13
N LYS A 216 7.02 14.03 20.81
CA LYS A 216 5.74 13.42 20.39
C LYS A 216 5.86 12.64 19.07
N THR A 217 6.69 13.10 18.15
CA THR A 217 6.92 12.41 16.88
C THR A 217 7.97 11.32 16.97
N ASN A 218 8.67 11.19 18.10
CA ASN A 218 9.84 10.35 18.25
C ASN A 218 10.92 10.63 17.17
N ALA A 219 11.05 11.89 16.77
CA ALA A 219 12.03 12.31 15.78
C ALA A 219 13.41 12.52 16.41
N ALA A 220 14.48 12.38 15.62
CA ALA A 220 15.83 12.68 16.08
C ALA A 220 16.11 14.20 16.18
N ASN A 221 15.43 15.03 15.38
CA ASN A 221 15.65 16.46 15.31
C ASN A 221 14.45 17.19 14.69
N LYS A 222 14.52 18.53 14.62
CA LYS A 222 13.47 19.40 14.05
C LYS A 222 13.11 19.03 12.61
N ALA A 223 14.10 18.73 11.77
CA ALA A 223 13.87 18.38 10.37
C ALA A 223 13.14 17.04 10.24
N GLY A 224 13.51 16.04 11.05
CA GLY A 224 12.79 14.77 11.15
C GLY A 224 11.35 14.96 11.62
N ALA A 225 11.11 15.81 12.62
CA ALA A 225 9.76 16.13 13.10
C ALA A 225 8.89 16.80 12.02
N ILE A 226 9.47 17.73 11.25
CA ILE A 226 8.80 18.36 10.09
C ILE A 226 8.47 17.32 9.02
N ALA A 227 9.40 16.43 8.68
CA ALA A 227 9.17 15.37 7.69
C ALA A 227 8.04 14.41 8.11
N ILE A 228 8.04 13.99 9.39
CA ILE A 228 6.97 13.15 9.95
C ILE A 228 5.62 13.88 9.89
N ALA A 229 5.59 15.16 10.25
CA ALA A 229 4.36 15.96 10.22
C ALA A 229 3.79 16.12 8.80
N ALA A 230 4.65 16.36 7.80
CA ALA A 230 4.25 16.44 6.40
C ALA A 230 3.71 15.09 5.88
N MET A 231 4.40 13.98 6.16
CA MET A 231 3.94 12.62 5.78
C MET A 231 2.59 12.25 6.41
N ARG A 232 2.29 12.79 7.60
CA ARG A 232 1.02 12.58 8.29
C ARG A 232 -0.06 13.60 7.91
N GLY A 233 0.21 14.52 6.99
CA GLY A 233 -0.73 15.55 6.54
C GLY A 233 -1.09 16.58 7.61
N TRP A 234 -0.21 16.81 8.59
CA TRP A 234 -0.43 17.81 9.64
C TRP A 234 -0.13 19.24 9.17
N ILE A 235 0.86 19.38 8.29
CA ILE A 235 1.36 20.66 7.77
C ILE A 235 1.49 20.64 6.26
#